data_AF-A0A846BBK5-F1
#
_entry.id   AF-A0A846BBK5-F1
#
_cell.length_a   1.000
_cell.length_b   1.000
_cell.length_c   1.000
_cell.angle_alpha   90.00
_cell.angle_beta   90.00
_cell.angle_gamma   90.00
#
_symmetry.space_group_name_H-M   'P 1'
#
loop_
_entity.id
_entity.type
_entity.pdbx_description
1 polymer ?
#
loop_
_entity_poly.entity_id
_entity_poly.type
_entity_poly.pdbx_seq_one_letter_code
_entity_poly.pdbx_strand_id
1 'polypeptide(L)'
;MSWQDLVAYYAGVDLQDLFIELGIQVLRENQVNLKIASLSQWILESGRGTSGLAQQYFNFAGLKWRDEMQGFATKQWYKAHDGGEYYCQFSTVEAFVKGYWKFITRAPYQGWEKHSSSPHDYIWFIGEIYAPQQNYRNKVSALFPEAQSLLNISGSSIASRGSNKVVKPQVTWNASPNFTSGRGADIDTIFIHNTYGSFGGAISWFQQKQSQVSAHYVISRQGEIVQMVKDEDTAWHAGNRHQNHRSIGIEHEATETERGMTAAMELASIALCRWLMAKYEIPVAKVLPHRSDWGGSFHTSCPNLIFATNEEFIAWREQLKEEVLTMAGKSELIKTATWLELFRVEGQDPILAAWSGSDPHPVAAIATNHTTDLIQFLKEHSGAGTFLVAPVDKPPPNLVDTLPVAPAKSDKLPADNLDLAKALQGFSEPIVEAVQRQINRIRKYSENFDLNVKTRYFSQRDNYTMPHRTCNSSANACYLDWLKRATGQSGLKGDNEYLKVVLSYGDTIYHQHQTKAIRKYGFETKWMTDRDYVFIQGLIRVGFPVVVNILHSGSTSAPRGGHVITLIGQKGADLICHDPYGTLESGYSDTNGSYSKISEREFKIRWQGGYRTLA
;
A
#
# COMPACT_ATOMS: atom_id res chain seq x y z
N MET A 1 28.30 -9.94 -22.99
CA MET A 1 27.62 -9.49 -21.76
C MET A 1 26.30 -8.85 -22.15
N SER A 2 25.22 -9.16 -21.44
CA SER A 2 23.85 -8.76 -21.76
C SER A 2 23.34 -7.62 -20.87
N TRP A 3 22.12 -7.13 -21.14
CA TRP A 3 21.38 -6.22 -20.27
C TRP A 3 21.29 -6.72 -18.82
N GLN A 4 21.11 -8.03 -18.64
CA GLN A 4 21.05 -8.65 -17.32
C GLN A 4 22.40 -8.52 -16.58
N ASP A 5 23.53 -8.61 -17.29
CA ASP A 5 24.85 -8.42 -16.69
C ASP A 5 25.05 -6.99 -16.20
N LEU A 6 24.57 -5.98 -16.95
CA LEU A 6 24.56 -4.59 -16.50
C LEU A 6 23.75 -4.42 -15.22
N VAL A 7 22.51 -4.91 -15.20
CA VAL A 7 21.63 -4.78 -14.04
C VAL A 7 22.23 -5.47 -12.82
N ALA A 8 22.70 -6.71 -12.97
CA ALA A 8 23.30 -7.48 -11.88
C ALA A 8 24.57 -6.82 -11.33
N TYR A 9 25.46 -6.36 -12.22
CA TYR A 9 26.66 -5.64 -11.80
C TYR A 9 26.30 -4.33 -11.11
N TYR A 10 25.45 -3.50 -11.72
CA TYR A 10 25.13 -2.17 -11.22
C TYR A 10 24.34 -2.19 -9.91
N ALA A 11 23.48 -3.21 -9.74
CA ALA A 11 22.90 -3.52 -8.44
C ALA A 11 24.02 -3.66 -7.40
N GLY A 12 25.04 -4.49 -7.68
CA GLY A 12 26.22 -4.76 -6.86
C GLY A 12 27.18 -3.61 -6.54
N VAL A 13 27.25 -2.56 -7.37
CA VAL A 13 28.26 -1.49 -7.24
C VAL A 13 28.07 -0.65 -5.97
N ASP A 14 29.08 -0.49 -5.12
CA ASP A 14 29.08 0.60 -4.13
C ASP A 14 29.45 1.91 -4.84
N LEU A 15 28.49 2.84 -4.97
CA LEU A 15 28.76 4.12 -5.62
C LEU A 15 29.73 4.98 -4.80
N GLN A 16 29.86 4.75 -3.49
CA GLN A 16 30.80 5.49 -2.66
C GLN A 16 32.25 5.24 -3.10
N ASP A 17 32.60 3.97 -3.31
CA ASP A 17 33.95 3.58 -3.75
C ASP A 17 34.24 4.11 -5.16
N LEU A 18 33.27 3.99 -6.06
CA LEU A 18 33.36 4.53 -7.41
C LEU A 18 33.52 6.06 -7.41
N PHE A 19 32.78 6.76 -6.56
CA PHE A 19 32.85 8.23 -6.47
C PHE A 19 34.16 8.70 -5.86
N ILE A 20 34.71 7.99 -4.88
CA ILE A 20 36.05 8.26 -4.35
C ILE A 20 37.08 8.14 -5.48
N GLU A 21 37.01 7.08 -6.28
CA GLU A 21 37.93 6.88 -7.41
C GLU A 21 37.83 8.01 -8.45
N LEU A 22 36.61 8.50 -8.69
CA LEU A 22 36.36 9.56 -9.67
C LEU A 22 36.49 10.99 -9.12
N GLY A 23 36.75 11.15 -7.82
CA GLY A 23 36.80 12.46 -7.14
C GLY A 23 35.45 13.16 -7.02
N ILE A 24 34.34 12.40 -6.99
CA ILE A 24 32.97 12.89 -6.86
C ILE A 24 32.58 12.92 -5.38
N GLN A 25 31.97 14.03 -4.94
CA GLN A 25 31.51 14.20 -3.55
C GLN A 25 29.99 14.23 -3.48
N VAL A 26 29.40 13.15 -2.99
CA VAL A 26 27.95 13.03 -2.74
C VAL A 26 27.72 12.26 -1.44
N LEU A 27 26.69 12.65 -0.68
CA LEU A 27 26.28 11.98 0.55
C LEU A 27 25.89 10.51 0.29
N ARG A 28 26.26 9.61 1.20
CA ARG A 28 26.07 8.16 0.99
C ARG A 28 24.59 7.78 0.90
N GLU A 29 23.75 8.42 1.71
CA GLU A 29 22.29 8.26 1.69
C GLU A 29 21.64 8.63 0.35
N ASN A 30 22.28 9.50 -0.43
CA ASN A 30 21.77 9.94 -1.73
C ASN A 30 22.12 8.97 -2.88
N GLN A 31 23.04 8.03 -2.68
CA GLN A 31 23.53 7.15 -3.74
C GLN A 31 22.47 6.17 -4.24
N VAL A 32 21.52 5.78 -3.39
CA VAL A 32 20.38 4.95 -3.78
C VAL A 32 19.51 5.68 -4.82
N ASN A 33 19.30 6.98 -4.62
CA ASN A 33 18.52 7.81 -5.53
C ASN A 33 19.20 7.93 -6.90
N LEU A 34 20.52 8.05 -6.89
CA LEU A 34 21.35 8.13 -8.09
C LEU A 34 21.35 6.82 -8.88
N LYS A 35 21.35 5.67 -8.21
CA LYS A 35 21.20 4.36 -8.88
C LYS A 35 19.85 4.22 -9.58
N ILE A 36 18.77 4.57 -8.88
CA ILE A 36 17.41 4.51 -9.44
C ILE A 36 17.32 5.42 -10.66
N ALA A 37 17.79 6.66 -10.55
CA ALA A 37 17.73 7.64 -11.63
C ALA A 37 18.55 7.23 -12.86
N SER A 38 19.83 6.89 -12.66
CA SER A 38 20.72 6.52 -13.77
C SER A 38 20.30 5.22 -14.45
N LEU A 39 19.89 4.18 -13.70
CA LEU A 39 19.38 2.96 -14.33
C LEU A 39 18.08 3.23 -15.10
N SER A 40 17.18 4.07 -14.59
CA SER A 40 15.95 4.45 -15.31
C SER A 40 16.26 5.16 -16.62
N GLN A 41 17.29 6.01 -16.63
CA GLN A 41 17.78 6.63 -17.86
C GLN A 41 18.31 5.56 -18.82
N TRP A 42 19.11 4.61 -18.36
CA TRP A 42 19.68 3.56 -19.22
C TRP A 42 18.63 2.59 -19.74
N ILE A 43 17.56 2.29 -18.98
CA ILE A 43 16.40 1.52 -19.44
C ILE A 43 15.81 2.18 -20.69
N LEU A 44 15.61 3.51 -20.63
CA LEU A 44 15.04 4.28 -21.73
C LEU A 44 16.00 4.35 -22.93
N GLU A 45 17.25 4.80 -22.70
CA GLU A 45 18.24 5.06 -23.75
C GLU A 45 18.68 3.80 -24.51
N SER A 46 18.79 2.68 -23.80
CA SER A 46 19.18 1.42 -24.42
C SER A 46 18.00 0.58 -24.91
N GLY A 47 16.75 0.96 -24.59
CA GLY A 47 15.59 0.10 -24.79
C GLY A 47 15.71 -1.22 -24.04
N ARG A 48 16.15 -1.19 -22.77
CA ARG A 48 16.50 -2.39 -21.98
C ARG A 48 17.59 -3.23 -22.66
N GLY A 49 18.61 -2.56 -23.18
CA GLY A 49 19.78 -3.16 -23.82
C GLY A 49 19.58 -3.64 -25.26
N THR A 50 18.44 -3.35 -25.90
CA THR A 50 18.20 -3.75 -27.30
C THR A 50 18.80 -2.79 -28.34
N SER A 51 19.30 -1.62 -27.94
CA SER A 51 19.90 -0.66 -28.87
C SER A 51 21.23 -1.17 -29.43
N GLY A 52 21.55 -0.81 -30.69
CA GLY A 52 22.83 -1.21 -31.30
C GLY A 52 24.06 -0.66 -30.55
N LEU A 53 23.95 0.53 -29.96
CA LEU A 53 24.99 1.09 -29.08
C LEU A 53 25.22 0.25 -27.83
N ALA A 54 24.15 -0.26 -27.21
CA ALA A 54 24.24 -1.13 -26.04
C ALA A 54 24.82 -2.51 -26.41
N GLN A 55 24.31 -3.14 -27.48
CA GLN A 55 24.69 -4.50 -27.87
C GLN A 55 26.12 -4.59 -28.41
N GLN A 56 26.57 -3.60 -29.19
CA GLN A 56 27.87 -3.65 -29.89
C GLN A 56 28.99 -2.94 -29.12
N TYR A 57 28.65 -1.91 -28.34
CA TYR A 57 29.65 -1.01 -27.76
C TYR A 57 29.49 -0.78 -26.25
N PHE A 58 28.62 -1.55 -25.59
CA PHE A 58 28.33 -1.44 -24.16
C PHE A 58 27.95 -0.02 -23.72
N ASN A 59 27.36 0.77 -24.61
CA ASN A 59 26.98 2.15 -24.33
C ASN A 59 25.46 2.25 -24.11
N PHE A 60 25.05 1.97 -22.87
CA PHE A 60 23.63 1.89 -22.50
C PHE A 60 22.96 3.25 -22.26
N ALA A 61 23.75 4.33 -22.20
CA ALA A 61 23.23 5.68 -22.04
C ALA A 61 23.29 6.50 -23.33
N GLY A 62 23.89 6.00 -24.42
CA GLY A 62 24.05 6.78 -25.64
C GLY A 62 25.09 7.91 -25.54
N LEU A 63 26.15 7.71 -24.74
CA LEU A 63 27.18 8.73 -24.50
C LEU A 63 27.98 9.04 -25.77
N LYS A 64 27.94 10.31 -26.19
CA LYS A 64 28.73 10.83 -27.31
C LYS A 64 30.20 10.96 -26.92
N TRP A 65 31.12 10.65 -27.85
CA TRP A 65 32.56 10.75 -27.60
C TRP A 65 32.97 12.18 -27.28
N ARG A 66 33.85 12.31 -26.28
CA ARG A 66 34.52 13.56 -25.90
C ARG A 66 35.94 13.22 -25.44
N ASP A 67 36.89 14.12 -25.64
CA ASP A 67 38.31 13.81 -25.41
C ASP A 67 38.61 13.50 -23.94
N GLU A 68 37.82 14.04 -23.01
CA GLU A 68 37.91 13.75 -21.58
C GLU A 68 37.46 12.32 -21.21
N MET A 69 36.92 11.55 -22.16
CA MET A 69 36.63 10.12 -22.01
C MET A 69 37.80 9.21 -22.38
N GLN A 70 38.93 9.78 -22.82
CA GLN A 70 40.16 9.03 -23.03
C GLN A 70 40.58 8.32 -21.73
N GLY A 71 40.88 7.02 -21.82
CA GLY A 71 41.18 6.17 -20.68
C GLY A 71 39.95 5.52 -20.01
N PHE A 72 38.73 5.96 -20.36
CA PHE A 72 37.47 5.38 -19.89
C PHE A 72 36.70 4.67 -21.01
N ALA A 73 36.84 5.15 -22.25
CA ALA A 73 36.22 4.60 -23.44
C ALA A 73 37.15 4.71 -24.66
N THR A 74 36.74 4.08 -25.76
CA THR A 74 37.30 4.28 -27.10
C THR A 74 36.31 4.99 -28.01
N LYS A 75 36.82 5.68 -29.04
CA LYS A 75 36.01 6.49 -29.97
C LYS A 75 35.45 5.61 -31.08
N GLN A 76 34.13 5.52 -31.19
CA GLN A 76 33.45 4.70 -32.20
C GLN A 76 32.48 5.53 -33.03
N TRP A 77 32.58 5.44 -34.35
CA TRP A 77 31.58 6.03 -35.24
C TRP A 77 30.31 5.17 -35.25
N TYR A 78 29.15 5.78 -35.02
CA TYR A 78 27.87 5.08 -35.05
C TYR A 78 26.82 5.95 -35.73
N LYS A 79 26.04 5.34 -36.64
CA LYS A 79 24.91 6.01 -37.30
C LYS A 79 23.63 5.72 -36.52
N ALA A 80 23.26 6.68 -35.67
CA ALA A 80 21.99 6.68 -34.98
C ALA A 80 20.86 7.15 -35.92
N HIS A 81 19.64 7.22 -35.38
CA HIS A 81 18.43 7.57 -36.12
C HIS A 81 18.37 9.03 -36.58
N ASP A 82 19.22 9.89 -36.02
CA ASP A 82 19.33 11.34 -36.26
C ASP A 82 20.63 11.74 -37.00
N GLY A 83 21.54 10.81 -37.30
CA GLY A 83 22.79 11.08 -37.99
C GLY A 83 23.93 10.15 -37.56
N GLY A 84 25.10 10.32 -38.18
CA GLY A 84 26.34 9.68 -37.73
C GLY A 84 27.11 10.61 -36.81
N GLU A 85 27.44 10.14 -35.61
CA GLU A 85 28.33 10.85 -34.67
C GLU A 85 29.30 9.85 -34.03
N TYR A 86 30.33 10.37 -33.38
CA TYR A 86 31.21 9.56 -32.55
C TYR A 86 30.60 9.35 -31.17
N TYR A 87 30.52 8.10 -30.75
CA TYR A 87 30.06 7.64 -29.44
C TYR A 87 31.20 6.98 -28.66
N CYS A 88 31.01 6.87 -27.36
CA CYS A 88 31.87 6.07 -26.50
C CYS A 88 31.62 4.57 -26.76
N GLN A 89 32.69 3.81 -26.91
CA GLN A 89 32.70 2.36 -26.83
C GLN A 89 33.43 1.92 -25.56
N PHE A 90 32.74 1.12 -24.75
CA PHE A 90 33.26 0.57 -23.51
C PHE A 90 33.68 -0.88 -23.72
N SER A 91 34.74 -1.31 -23.05
CA SER A 91 35.24 -2.68 -23.16
C SER A 91 34.41 -3.67 -22.34
N THR A 92 33.79 -3.20 -21.26
CA THR A 92 32.98 -4.00 -20.34
C THR A 92 31.84 -3.19 -19.71
N VAL A 93 30.93 -3.87 -19.01
CA VAL A 93 29.86 -3.25 -18.21
C VAL A 93 30.44 -2.36 -17.11
N GLU A 94 31.52 -2.79 -16.47
CA GLU A 94 32.22 -2.05 -15.43
C GLU A 94 32.85 -0.77 -15.98
N ALA A 95 33.48 -0.86 -17.15
CA ALA A 95 34.02 0.29 -17.85
C ALA A 95 32.91 1.28 -18.24
N PHE A 96 31.73 0.79 -18.66
CA PHE A 96 30.56 1.63 -18.92
C PHE A 96 30.07 2.36 -17.67
N VAL A 97 29.85 1.66 -16.56
CA VAL A 97 29.34 2.29 -15.31
C VAL A 97 30.30 3.38 -14.84
N LYS A 98 31.59 3.07 -14.79
CA LYS A 98 32.63 4.07 -14.42
C LYS A 98 32.68 5.22 -15.42
N GLY A 99 32.60 4.91 -16.71
CA GLY A 99 32.59 5.89 -17.78
C GLY A 99 31.38 6.83 -17.75
N TYR A 100 30.18 6.32 -17.42
CA TYR A 100 28.98 7.13 -17.27
C TYR A 100 29.15 8.14 -16.14
N TRP A 101 29.57 7.69 -14.95
CA TRP A 101 29.76 8.58 -13.81
C TRP A 101 30.89 9.58 -14.05
N LYS A 102 31.92 9.23 -14.81
CA LYS A 102 32.94 10.18 -15.29
C LYS A 102 32.38 11.19 -16.29
N PHE A 103 31.51 10.75 -17.21
CA PHE A 103 30.98 11.60 -18.26
C PHE A 103 30.14 12.75 -17.69
N ILE A 104 29.30 12.46 -16.70
CA ILE A 104 28.40 13.43 -16.08
C ILE A 104 29.10 14.44 -15.16
N THR A 105 30.42 14.31 -14.89
CA THR A 105 31.18 15.33 -14.16
C THR A 105 31.59 16.51 -15.03
N ARG A 106 31.36 16.43 -16.35
CA ARG A 106 31.82 17.41 -17.33
C ARG A 106 30.76 18.47 -17.58
N ALA A 107 31.17 19.66 -18.00
CA ALA A 107 30.23 20.63 -18.55
C ALA A 107 29.51 20.01 -19.77
N PRO A 108 28.21 20.27 -19.97
CA PRO A 108 27.31 21.11 -19.18
C PRO A 108 26.66 20.47 -17.92
N TYR A 109 26.99 19.23 -17.56
CA TYR A 109 26.40 18.51 -16.41
C TYR A 109 26.99 18.87 -15.03
N GLN A 110 28.00 19.73 -14.98
CA GLN A 110 28.64 20.13 -13.74
C GLN A 110 27.64 20.70 -12.73
N GLY A 111 27.67 20.22 -11.47
CA GLY A 111 26.76 20.67 -10.40
C GLY A 111 25.59 19.72 -10.14
N TRP A 112 25.46 18.62 -10.90
CA TRP A 112 24.45 17.58 -10.68
C TRP A 112 24.49 17.02 -9.24
N GLU A 113 25.63 17.07 -8.56
CA GLU A 113 25.83 16.55 -7.20
C GLU A 113 24.86 17.18 -6.20
N LYS A 114 24.50 18.46 -6.42
CA LYS A 114 23.53 19.22 -5.62
C LYS A 114 22.08 18.74 -5.78
N HIS A 115 21.83 17.89 -6.76
CA HIS A 115 20.51 17.36 -7.11
C HIS A 115 20.38 15.85 -6.78
N SER A 116 21.26 15.32 -5.93
CA SER A 116 21.33 13.90 -5.60
C SER A 116 20.30 13.43 -4.55
N SER A 117 19.59 14.35 -3.89
CA SER A 117 18.63 14.06 -2.81
C SER A 117 17.40 13.26 -3.23
N SER A 118 17.10 13.21 -4.53
CA SER A 118 15.97 12.48 -5.08
C SER A 118 16.28 12.02 -6.51
N PRO A 119 15.77 10.85 -6.96
CA PRO A 119 15.91 10.44 -8.35
C PRO A 119 15.30 11.48 -9.29
N HIS A 120 14.20 12.10 -8.86
CA HIS A 120 13.50 13.13 -9.61
C HIS A 120 14.36 14.38 -9.80
N ASP A 121 14.99 14.89 -8.73
CA ASP A 121 15.81 16.10 -8.79
C ASP A 121 17.02 15.92 -9.72
N TYR A 122 17.68 14.76 -9.63
CA TYR A 122 18.81 14.42 -10.48
C TYR A 122 18.40 14.39 -11.96
N ILE A 123 17.33 13.66 -12.30
CA ILE A 123 16.79 13.60 -13.68
C ILE A 123 16.31 14.97 -14.15
N TRP A 124 15.74 15.79 -13.26
CA TRP A 124 15.26 17.11 -13.65
C TRP A 124 16.40 18.03 -14.06
N PHE A 125 17.56 17.91 -13.40
CA PHE A 125 18.77 18.63 -13.72
C PHE A 125 19.44 18.09 -15.00
N ILE A 126 19.83 16.80 -15.02
CA ILE A 126 20.59 16.26 -16.15
C ILE A 126 19.74 16.13 -17.41
N GLY A 127 18.44 15.86 -17.30
CA GLY A 127 17.58 15.53 -18.43
C GLY A 127 17.34 16.71 -19.38
N GLU A 128 17.32 17.94 -18.85
CA GLU A 128 17.27 19.17 -19.66
C GLU A 128 18.45 19.29 -20.61
N ILE A 129 19.61 18.90 -20.10
CA ILE A 129 20.90 19.00 -20.76
C ILE A 129 21.10 17.82 -21.71
N TYR A 130 20.67 16.63 -21.29
CA TYR A 130 20.86 15.36 -21.98
C TYR A 130 19.99 15.23 -23.23
N ALA A 131 18.70 15.56 -23.10
CA ALA A 131 17.75 15.52 -24.20
C ALA A 131 16.64 16.58 -23.95
N PRO A 132 16.73 17.78 -24.55
CA PRO A 132 15.87 18.93 -24.23
C PRO A 132 14.40 18.79 -24.66
N GLN A 133 13.96 17.61 -25.10
CA GLN A 133 12.56 17.37 -25.40
C GLN A 133 11.72 17.40 -24.11
N GLN A 134 10.59 18.14 -24.12
CA GLN A 134 9.74 18.35 -22.94
C GLN A 134 9.31 17.05 -22.25
N ASN A 135 9.22 15.93 -22.97
CA ASN A 135 8.71 14.67 -22.44
C ASN A 135 9.79 13.67 -22.02
N TYR A 136 11.08 14.00 -22.17
CA TYR A 136 12.18 13.09 -21.83
C TYR A 136 12.21 12.77 -20.33
N ARG A 137 12.19 13.81 -19.49
CA ARG A 137 12.22 13.67 -18.02
C ARG A 137 11.06 12.80 -17.52
N ASN A 138 9.85 13.00 -18.06
CA ASN A 138 8.67 12.22 -17.71
C ASN A 138 8.82 10.73 -18.09
N LYS A 139 9.38 10.44 -19.28
CA LYS A 139 9.63 9.07 -19.72
C LYS A 139 10.65 8.36 -18.83
N VAL A 140 11.69 9.07 -18.38
CA VAL A 140 12.68 8.50 -17.45
C VAL A 140 12.07 8.29 -16.06
N SER A 141 11.36 9.28 -15.51
CA SER A 141 10.72 9.17 -14.18
C SER A 141 9.67 8.06 -14.09
N ALA A 142 8.97 7.76 -15.18
CA ALA A 142 8.01 6.66 -15.24
C ALA A 142 8.66 5.27 -15.05
N LEU A 143 9.98 5.17 -15.20
CA LEU A 143 10.74 3.92 -15.08
C LEU A 143 11.37 3.73 -13.70
N PHE A 144 11.21 4.68 -12.76
CA PHE A 144 11.74 4.57 -11.40
C PHE A 144 11.29 3.28 -10.68
N PRO A 145 10.01 2.85 -10.74
CA PRO A 145 9.60 1.60 -10.10
C PRO A 145 10.28 0.37 -10.70
N GLU A 146 10.46 0.34 -12.02
CA GLU A 146 11.15 -0.75 -12.72
C GLU A 146 12.63 -0.80 -12.33
N ALA A 147 13.32 0.34 -12.34
CA ALA A 147 14.72 0.41 -11.91
C ALA A 147 14.90 0.01 -10.44
N GLN A 148 13.97 0.40 -9.57
CA GLN A 148 13.99 0.04 -8.15
C GLN A 148 13.82 -1.47 -7.95
N SER A 149 12.92 -2.10 -8.70
CA SER A 149 12.75 -3.56 -8.73
C SER A 149 14.00 -4.27 -9.27
N LEU A 150 14.57 -3.78 -10.38
CA LEU A 150 15.74 -4.38 -11.02
C LEU A 150 17.02 -4.28 -10.17
N LEU A 151 17.19 -3.21 -9.40
CA LEU A 151 18.33 -3.04 -8.51
C LEU A 151 18.20 -3.82 -7.20
N ASN A 152 17.09 -4.56 -7.02
CA ASN A 152 16.73 -5.18 -5.74
C ASN A 152 16.76 -4.15 -4.58
N ILE A 153 16.43 -2.89 -4.87
CA ILE A 153 16.34 -1.82 -3.87
C ILE A 153 14.95 -1.90 -3.23
N SER A 154 14.71 -2.99 -2.53
CA SER A 154 13.98 -2.96 -1.26
C SER A 154 15.02 -2.61 -0.20
N GLY A 155 14.94 -1.40 0.37
CA GLY A 155 15.85 -0.82 1.38
C GLY A 155 17.08 -1.65 1.78
N SER A 156 18.22 -1.33 1.15
CA SER A 156 19.61 -1.56 1.59
C SER A 156 20.31 -2.93 1.39
N SER A 157 21.23 -2.89 0.42
CA SER A 157 22.62 -3.40 0.41
C SER A 157 22.96 -4.86 0.02
N ILE A 158 23.93 -4.96 -0.90
CA ILE A 158 24.71 -6.15 -1.27
C ILE A 158 25.73 -6.47 -0.18
N ALA A 159 25.68 -7.70 0.34
CA ALA A 159 26.76 -8.69 0.22
C ALA A 159 26.40 -9.95 1.01
N SER A 160 26.30 -11.09 0.34
CA SER A 160 27.16 -12.27 0.61
C SER A 160 26.60 -13.52 -0.05
N ARG A 161 27.48 -14.22 -0.78
CA ARG A 161 27.40 -15.68 -0.88
C ARG A 161 27.71 -16.23 0.52
N GLY A 162 26.82 -17.06 1.07
CA GLY A 162 27.10 -17.95 2.20
C GLY A 162 26.53 -17.53 3.56
N SER A 163 25.57 -18.32 4.05
CA SER A 163 24.87 -18.30 5.35
C SER A 163 23.66 -17.36 5.48
N ASN A 164 22.49 -17.96 5.79
CA ASN A 164 21.24 -17.29 6.17
C ASN A 164 21.45 -16.42 7.43
N LYS A 165 21.95 -15.20 7.29
CA LYS A 165 21.94 -14.21 8.37
C LYS A 165 20.69 -13.32 8.25
N VAL A 166 19.81 -13.43 9.24
CA VAL A 166 18.72 -12.47 9.43
C VAL A 166 19.36 -11.09 9.62
N VAL A 167 18.98 -10.12 8.78
CA VAL A 167 19.59 -8.78 8.73
C VAL A 167 18.96 -7.88 9.80
N LYS A 168 19.76 -7.07 10.51
CA LYS A 168 19.25 -6.06 11.44
C LYS A 168 18.40 -5.04 10.66
N PRO A 169 17.14 -4.77 11.04
CA PRO A 169 16.39 -3.71 10.40
C PRO A 169 17.07 -2.35 10.63
N GLN A 170 16.82 -1.39 9.74
CA GLN A 170 17.34 -0.03 9.91
C GLN A 170 16.78 0.57 11.20
N VAL A 171 17.66 1.15 12.01
CA VAL A 171 17.29 1.82 13.27
C VAL A 171 17.93 3.20 13.31
N THR A 172 17.19 4.18 13.79
CA THR A 172 17.72 5.51 14.11
C THR A 172 18.21 5.50 15.55
N TRP A 173 19.47 5.87 15.78
CA TRP A 173 20.00 5.99 17.14
C TRP A 173 19.51 7.29 17.79
N ASN A 174 18.89 7.18 18.97
CA ASN A 174 18.51 8.33 19.78
C ASN A 174 18.61 8.02 21.28
N ALA A 175 19.79 8.31 21.86
CA ALA A 175 20.17 7.83 23.18
C ALA A 175 19.25 8.32 24.32
N SER A 176 18.83 7.39 25.18
CA SER A 176 18.30 7.67 26.51
C SER A 176 19.45 7.74 27.53
N PRO A 177 19.45 8.69 28.49
CA PRO A 177 20.38 8.68 29.62
C PRO A 177 19.98 7.72 30.74
N ASN A 178 18.80 7.09 30.67
CA ASN A 178 18.25 6.24 31.72
C ASN A 178 18.62 4.78 31.47
N PHE A 179 19.84 4.38 31.79
CA PHE A 179 20.29 2.98 31.66
C PHE A 179 21.36 2.66 32.69
N THR A 180 21.59 1.36 32.92
CA THR A 180 22.77 0.88 33.63
C THR A 180 23.77 0.35 32.61
N SER A 181 25.02 0.83 32.69
CA SER A 181 26.10 0.36 31.82
C SER A 181 26.34 -1.14 32.02
N GLY A 182 26.41 -1.88 30.92
CA GLY A 182 26.57 -3.33 30.91
C GLY A 182 25.29 -4.11 31.27
N ARG A 183 25.44 -5.45 31.32
CA ARG A 183 24.38 -6.38 31.72
C ARG A 183 24.75 -7.18 32.95
N GLY A 184 23.71 -7.57 33.70
CA GLY A 184 23.82 -8.52 34.81
C GLY A 184 23.54 -9.97 34.42
N ALA A 185 23.15 -10.24 33.17
CA ALA A 185 22.84 -11.57 32.63
C ALA A 185 22.89 -11.55 31.10
N ASP A 186 22.98 -12.73 30.47
CA ASP A 186 22.84 -12.88 29.03
C ASP A 186 21.43 -12.50 28.55
N ILE A 187 21.33 -11.99 27.32
CA ILE A 187 20.05 -11.65 26.72
C ILE A 187 19.35 -12.93 26.28
N ASP A 188 18.23 -13.24 26.90
CA ASP A 188 17.46 -14.45 26.58
C ASP A 188 15.96 -14.21 26.41
N THR A 189 15.52 -12.96 26.52
CA THR A 189 14.10 -12.58 26.54
C THR A 189 13.87 -11.28 25.76
N ILE A 190 12.79 -11.23 24.98
CA ILE A 190 12.29 -9.99 24.36
C ILE A 190 10.96 -9.66 25.02
N PHE A 191 10.83 -8.45 25.58
CA PHE A 191 9.56 -7.95 26.06
C PHE A 191 8.92 -6.99 25.06
N ILE A 192 7.66 -7.26 24.76
CA ILE A 192 6.82 -6.43 23.91
C ILE A 192 5.98 -5.50 24.79
N HIS A 193 6.15 -4.20 24.57
CA HIS A 193 5.49 -3.13 25.30
C HIS A 193 4.68 -2.23 24.36
N ASN A 194 3.82 -1.40 24.95
CA ASN A 194 3.23 -0.25 24.28
C ASN A 194 3.49 1.05 25.05
N THR A 195 3.65 2.14 24.33
CA THR A 195 4.10 3.43 24.87
C THR A 195 3.09 4.17 25.73
N TYR A 196 1.78 3.89 25.61
CA TYR A 196 0.71 4.72 26.18
C TYR A 196 0.80 6.21 25.75
N GLY A 197 1.34 6.46 24.56
CA GLY A 197 1.67 7.78 24.04
C GLY A 197 2.17 7.71 22.60
N SER A 198 2.41 8.86 21.98
CA SER A 198 2.96 8.89 20.62
C SER A 198 4.43 8.44 20.59
N PHE A 199 4.93 8.11 19.40
CA PHE A 199 6.31 7.70 19.15
C PHE A 199 7.32 8.75 19.61
N GLY A 200 7.14 10.00 19.14
CA GLY A 200 7.96 11.12 19.59
C GLY A 200 7.81 11.43 21.08
N GLY A 201 6.61 11.22 21.64
CA GLY A 201 6.35 11.39 23.07
C GLY A 201 7.14 10.39 23.93
N ALA A 202 7.15 9.11 23.57
CA ALA A 202 7.90 8.08 24.27
C ALA A 202 9.41 8.33 24.21
N ILE A 203 9.91 8.68 23.02
CA ILE A 203 11.33 9.04 22.82
C ILE A 203 11.70 10.24 23.69
N SER A 204 10.91 11.32 23.64
CA SER A 204 11.14 12.52 24.46
C SER A 204 11.12 12.21 25.96
N TRP A 205 10.19 11.36 26.41
CA TRP A 205 10.10 10.94 27.82
C TRP A 205 11.30 10.13 28.28
N PHE A 206 11.77 9.18 27.46
CA PHE A 206 12.95 8.38 27.77
C PHE A 206 14.25 9.19 27.77
N GLN A 207 14.31 10.35 27.12
CA GLN A 207 15.45 11.26 27.19
C GLN A 207 15.52 12.06 28.51
N GLN A 208 14.43 12.15 29.27
CA GLN A 208 14.40 12.90 30.52
C GLN A 208 15.00 12.06 31.65
N LYS A 209 16.11 12.50 32.26
CA LYS A 209 16.73 11.79 33.40
C LYS A 209 15.76 11.55 34.56
N GLN A 210 14.78 12.43 34.73
CA GLN A 210 13.79 12.34 35.80
C GLN A 210 12.77 11.21 35.58
N SER A 211 12.61 10.70 34.35
CA SER A 211 11.65 9.64 34.07
C SER A 211 12.06 8.31 34.70
N GLN A 212 13.37 8.07 34.87
CA GLN A 212 13.93 6.84 35.44
C GLN A 212 13.41 5.57 34.74
N VAL A 213 13.04 5.69 33.46
CA VAL A 213 12.58 4.60 32.60
C VAL A 213 13.15 4.75 31.20
N SER A 214 13.31 3.63 30.50
CA SER A 214 13.78 3.56 29.11
C SER A 214 13.44 2.21 28.50
N ALA A 215 13.49 2.12 27.17
CA ALA A 215 13.48 0.87 26.42
C ALA A 215 14.68 0.81 25.48
N HIS A 216 14.98 -0.37 24.93
CA HIS A 216 16.06 -0.51 23.96
C HIS A 216 15.61 0.02 22.60
N TYR A 217 14.38 -0.32 22.21
CA TYR A 217 13.80 0.08 20.94
C TYR A 217 12.41 0.69 21.12
N VAL A 218 12.07 1.65 20.27
CA VAL A 218 10.72 2.19 20.10
C VAL A 218 10.34 2.03 18.63
N ILE A 219 9.11 1.58 18.33
CA ILE A 219 8.60 1.38 16.98
C ILE A 219 7.39 2.29 16.76
N SER A 220 7.42 3.10 15.70
CA SER A 220 6.30 3.97 15.32
C SER A 220 5.18 3.20 14.61
N ARG A 221 4.00 3.82 14.49
CA ARG A 221 2.89 3.30 13.68
C ARG A 221 3.21 3.20 12.19
N GLN A 222 4.29 3.81 11.70
CA GLN A 222 4.75 3.71 10.31
C GLN A 222 5.93 2.73 10.15
N GLY A 223 6.31 2.01 11.20
CA GLY A 223 7.39 1.01 11.15
C GLY A 223 8.80 1.59 11.30
N GLU A 224 8.92 2.87 11.68
CA GLU A 224 10.22 3.46 12.04
C GLU A 224 10.70 2.86 13.35
N ILE A 225 11.97 2.47 13.43
CA ILE A 225 12.57 1.90 14.63
C ILE A 225 13.62 2.87 15.17
N VAL A 226 13.47 3.29 16.41
CA VAL A 226 14.46 4.09 17.13
C VAL A 226 15.11 3.23 18.21
N GLN A 227 16.44 3.13 18.19
CA GLN A 227 17.21 2.49 19.25
C GLN A 227 17.66 3.54 20.27
N MET A 228 17.29 3.36 21.54
CA MET A 228 17.54 4.34 22.61
C MET A 228 18.57 3.89 23.64
N VAL A 229 18.71 2.59 23.85
CA VAL A 229 19.74 1.99 24.70
C VAL A 229 20.43 0.91 23.87
N LYS A 230 21.76 0.82 23.99
CA LYS A 230 22.53 -0.23 23.31
C LYS A 230 22.11 -1.60 23.82
N ASP A 231 22.18 -2.61 22.98
CA ASP A 231 21.85 -3.97 23.44
C ASP A 231 22.84 -4.43 24.52
N GLU A 232 24.04 -3.88 24.62
CA GLU A 232 25.03 -4.28 25.63
C GLU A 232 24.79 -3.64 27.02
N ASP A 233 23.88 -2.68 27.09
CA ASP A 233 23.51 -1.94 28.31
C ASP A 233 22.12 -2.37 28.80
N THR A 234 21.83 -2.15 30.08
CA THR A 234 20.54 -2.50 30.69
C THR A 234 19.57 -1.31 30.64
N ALA A 235 18.56 -1.36 29.77
CA ALA A 235 17.42 -0.43 29.79
C ALA A 235 16.47 -0.69 30.98
N TRP A 236 15.71 0.32 31.41
CA TRP A 236 14.84 0.26 32.58
C TRP A 236 13.35 0.20 32.17
N HIS A 237 12.93 -0.93 31.59
CA HIS A 237 11.59 -1.07 30.97
C HIS A 237 10.62 -1.99 31.73
N ALA A 238 11.12 -3.03 32.40
CA ALA A 238 10.28 -4.09 32.94
C ALA A 238 9.73 -3.82 34.36
N GLY A 239 10.19 -2.77 35.03
CA GLY A 239 9.89 -2.52 36.46
C GLY A 239 10.54 -3.52 37.42
N ASN A 240 11.37 -4.44 36.92
CA ASN A 240 12.07 -5.45 37.71
C ASN A 240 13.53 -5.55 37.23
N ARG A 241 14.48 -5.36 38.15
CA ARG A 241 15.91 -5.33 37.82
C ARG A 241 16.43 -6.65 37.23
N HIS A 242 15.98 -7.80 37.74
CA HIS A 242 16.40 -9.10 37.22
C HIS A 242 15.92 -9.30 35.78
N GLN A 243 14.68 -8.90 35.48
CA GLN A 243 14.16 -8.95 34.11
C GLN A 243 14.91 -7.98 33.19
N ASN A 244 15.10 -6.73 33.61
CA ASN A 244 15.84 -5.73 32.82
C ASN A 244 17.23 -6.23 32.38
N HIS A 245 17.97 -6.92 33.26
CA HIS A 245 19.32 -7.39 32.95
C HIS A 245 19.36 -8.41 31.79
N ARG A 246 18.36 -9.29 31.67
CA ARG A 246 18.32 -10.40 30.70
C ARG A 246 17.46 -10.14 29.46
N SER A 247 16.81 -8.96 29.37
CA SER A 247 15.83 -8.70 28.31
C SER A 247 16.13 -7.50 27.43
N ILE A 248 15.56 -7.54 26.23
CA ILE A 248 15.39 -6.40 25.32
C ILE A 248 13.92 -5.95 25.39
N GLY A 249 13.70 -4.70 25.80
CA GLY A 249 12.39 -4.04 25.76
C GLY A 249 12.15 -3.31 24.44
N ILE A 250 11.03 -3.62 23.79
CA ILE A 250 10.56 -2.98 22.55
C ILE A 250 9.21 -2.30 22.81
N GLU A 251 9.19 -0.99 22.72
CA GLU A 251 8.00 -0.15 22.89
C GLU A 251 7.32 0.11 21.56
N HIS A 252 6.03 -0.21 21.45
CA HIS A 252 5.25 0.06 20.24
C HIS A 252 4.34 1.26 20.47
N GLU A 253 4.37 2.21 19.54
CA GLU A 253 3.51 3.39 19.58
C GLU A 253 2.02 3.01 19.62
N ALA A 254 1.42 3.24 20.78
CA ALA A 254 -0.02 3.15 20.93
C ALA A 254 -0.53 4.14 21.97
N THR A 255 -1.68 4.72 21.66
CA THR A 255 -2.45 5.59 22.56
C THR A 255 -3.78 4.94 22.88
N GLU A 256 -4.53 5.48 23.85
CA GLU A 256 -5.85 4.93 24.17
C GLU A 256 -6.81 4.96 22.96
N THR A 257 -6.59 5.89 22.03
CA THR A 257 -7.35 6.08 20.79
C THR A 257 -6.76 5.38 19.57
N GLU A 258 -5.46 5.08 19.58
CA GLU A 258 -4.74 4.43 18.48
C GLU A 258 -4.16 3.09 18.94
N ARG A 259 -5.07 2.13 19.14
CA ARG A 259 -4.79 0.76 19.56
C ARG A 259 -4.45 -0.15 18.38
N GLY A 260 -3.94 -1.33 18.68
CA GLY A 260 -3.51 -2.36 17.73
C GLY A 260 -2.21 -2.00 17.01
N MET A 261 -1.53 -3.02 16.50
CA MET A 261 -0.43 -2.83 15.56
C MET A 261 -0.97 -2.38 14.20
N THR A 262 -0.26 -1.46 13.55
CA THR A 262 -0.40 -1.25 12.10
C THR A 262 0.42 -2.31 11.36
N ALA A 263 0.15 -2.54 10.07
CA ALA A 263 0.95 -3.48 9.28
C ALA A 263 2.44 -3.10 9.23
N ALA A 264 2.75 -1.80 9.10
CA ALA A 264 4.14 -1.33 9.07
C ALA A 264 4.85 -1.53 10.41
N MET A 265 4.17 -1.26 11.53
CA MET A 265 4.66 -1.56 12.88
C MET A 265 4.85 -3.06 13.10
N GLU A 266 3.89 -3.88 12.67
CA GLU A 266 3.92 -5.35 12.80
C GLU A 266 5.10 -5.94 12.01
N LEU A 267 5.30 -5.51 10.76
CA LEU A 267 6.44 -5.93 9.93
C LEU A 267 7.78 -5.50 10.54
N ALA A 268 7.89 -4.25 11.01
CA ALA A 268 9.08 -3.76 11.69
C ALA A 268 9.38 -4.52 12.99
N SER A 269 8.33 -4.83 13.76
CA SER A 269 8.41 -5.60 15.00
C SER A 269 8.84 -7.04 14.74
N ILE A 270 8.26 -7.71 13.73
CA ILE A 270 8.63 -9.07 13.32
C ILE A 270 10.08 -9.09 12.83
N ALA A 271 10.49 -8.15 11.99
CA ALA A 271 11.86 -8.06 11.49
C ALA A 271 12.87 -7.85 12.63
N LEU A 272 12.58 -6.94 13.56
CA LEU A 272 13.43 -6.68 14.72
C LEU A 272 13.47 -7.87 15.67
N CYS A 273 12.33 -8.49 15.98
CA CYS A 273 12.26 -9.67 16.85
C CYS A 273 13.02 -10.84 16.24
N ARG A 274 12.83 -11.15 14.95
CA ARG A 274 13.56 -12.22 14.26
C ARG A 274 15.06 -11.97 14.26
N TRP A 275 15.50 -10.74 14.03
CA TRP A 275 16.91 -10.39 14.10
C TRP A 275 17.49 -10.56 15.52
N LEU A 276 16.78 -10.06 16.55
CA LEU A 276 17.19 -10.21 17.94
C LEU A 276 17.22 -11.69 18.36
N MET A 277 16.22 -12.47 17.95
CA MET A 277 16.17 -13.91 18.16
C MET A 277 17.34 -14.63 17.52
N ALA A 278 17.69 -14.28 16.28
CA ALA A 278 18.85 -14.85 15.60
C ALA A 278 20.19 -14.39 16.21
N LYS A 279 20.29 -13.13 16.66
CA LYS A 279 21.52 -12.56 17.24
C LYS A 279 21.83 -13.14 18.62
N TYR A 280 20.80 -13.39 19.43
CA TYR A 280 20.92 -13.79 20.83
C TYR A 280 20.39 -15.20 21.12
N GLU A 281 20.07 -15.97 20.07
CA GLU A 281 19.54 -17.33 20.16
C GLU A 281 18.28 -17.45 21.04
N ILE A 282 17.44 -16.41 21.01
CA ILE A 282 16.22 -16.33 21.82
C ILE A 282 15.15 -17.22 21.17
N PRO A 283 14.66 -18.27 21.84
CA PRO A 283 13.57 -19.07 21.29
C PRO A 283 12.29 -18.23 21.23
N VAL A 284 11.44 -18.47 20.23
CA VAL A 284 10.16 -17.76 20.05
C VAL A 284 9.31 -17.71 21.33
N ALA A 285 9.34 -18.77 22.15
CA ALA A 285 8.62 -18.84 23.41
C ALA A 285 9.06 -17.80 24.46
N LYS A 286 10.26 -17.21 24.30
CA LYS A 286 10.84 -16.16 25.14
C LYS A 286 10.63 -14.75 24.58
N VAL A 287 9.83 -14.61 23.53
CA VAL A 287 9.17 -13.35 23.17
C VAL A 287 7.88 -13.27 23.98
N LEU A 288 7.85 -12.35 24.94
CA LEU A 288 6.81 -12.26 25.97
C LEU A 288 6.16 -10.87 25.98
N PRO A 289 4.86 -10.77 26.28
CA PRO A 289 4.25 -9.49 26.59
C PRO A 289 4.73 -9.00 27.96
N HIS A 290 4.78 -7.68 28.17
CA HIS A 290 5.10 -7.10 29.48
C HIS A 290 4.07 -7.38 30.58
N ARG A 291 3.04 -8.20 30.36
CA ARG A 291 2.09 -8.66 31.39
C ARG A 291 2.27 -10.13 31.76
N SER A 292 3.26 -10.83 31.19
CA SER A 292 3.53 -12.22 31.55
C SER A 292 3.81 -12.38 33.05
N ASP A 293 3.55 -13.56 33.57
CA ASP A 293 3.94 -13.88 34.94
C ASP A 293 5.41 -14.33 34.97
N TRP A 294 6.24 -13.58 35.67
CA TRP A 294 7.65 -13.92 35.93
C TRP A 294 7.96 -14.01 37.43
N GLY A 295 6.94 -14.28 38.25
CA GLY A 295 7.11 -14.61 39.68
C GLY A 295 7.54 -13.43 40.57
N GLY A 296 7.08 -12.21 40.26
CA GLY A 296 7.38 -11.00 41.05
C GLY A 296 6.13 -10.15 41.33
N SER A 297 6.21 -9.25 42.31
CA SER A 297 5.07 -8.44 42.80
C SER A 297 4.60 -7.29 41.87
N PHE A 298 5.21 -7.13 40.70
CA PHE A 298 4.87 -6.06 39.74
C PHE A 298 3.93 -6.59 38.66
N HIS A 299 2.73 -6.02 38.59
CA HIS A 299 1.71 -6.37 37.59
C HIS A 299 1.36 -5.16 36.73
N THR A 300 1.33 -5.37 35.41
CA THR A 300 0.92 -4.38 34.42
C THR A 300 0.01 -5.05 33.38
N SER A 301 -0.83 -4.26 32.72
CA SER A 301 -1.66 -4.72 31.60
C SER A 301 -0.95 -4.60 30.25
N CYS A 302 0.18 -3.90 30.18
CA CYS A 302 0.99 -3.73 28.98
C CYS A 302 1.34 -5.10 28.36
N PRO A 303 1.17 -5.33 27.05
CA PRO A 303 0.91 -4.35 26.00
C PRO A 303 -0.57 -4.36 25.54
N ASN A 304 -1.53 -4.17 26.46
CA ASN A 304 -2.98 -4.15 26.20
C ASN A 304 -3.48 -3.16 25.15
N LEU A 305 -2.70 -2.12 24.80
CA LEU A 305 -3.09 -1.22 23.72
C LEU A 305 -2.85 -1.84 22.34
N ILE A 306 -1.89 -2.74 22.18
CA ILE A 306 -1.58 -3.39 20.89
C ILE A 306 -2.05 -4.85 20.82
N PHE A 307 -2.15 -5.54 21.96
CA PHE A 307 -2.73 -6.88 22.09
C PHE A 307 -3.69 -6.90 23.27
N ALA A 308 -5.00 -6.86 23.01
CA ALA A 308 -6.02 -6.83 24.05
C ALA A 308 -6.01 -8.12 24.88
N THR A 309 -5.70 -9.26 24.26
CA THR A 309 -5.68 -10.57 24.92
C THR A 309 -4.38 -11.34 24.69
N ASN A 310 -4.13 -12.38 25.49
CA ASN A 310 -2.96 -13.24 25.32
C ASN A 310 -3.05 -14.08 24.04
N GLU A 311 -4.26 -14.41 23.59
CA GLU A 311 -4.50 -15.14 22.34
C GLU A 311 -4.04 -14.32 21.13
N GLU A 312 -4.35 -13.02 21.09
CA GLU A 312 -3.88 -12.11 20.03
C GLU A 312 -2.34 -12.02 20.01
N PHE A 313 -1.72 -11.89 21.18
CA PHE A 313 -0.26 -11.89 21.29
C PHE A 313 0.34 -13.22 20.81
N ILE A 314 -0.24 -14.35 21.20
CA ILE A 314 0.24 -15.68 20.79
C ILE A 314 0.12 -15.82 19.27
N ALA A 315 -1.00 -15.45 18.66
CA ALA A 315 -1.20 -15.51 17.22
C ALA A 315 -0.15 -14.68 16.46
N TRP A 316 0.14 -13.46 16.93
CA TRP A 316 1.23 -12.64 16.38
C TRP A 316 2.61 -13.30 16.55
N ARG A 317 2.90 -13.82 17.74
CA ARG A 317 4.18 -14.47 18.06
C ARG A 317 4.43 -15.71 17.20
N GLU A 318 3.39 -16.46 16.84
CA GLU A 318 3.51 -17.64 15.97
C GLU A 318 4.06 -17.27 14.59
N GLN A 319 3.80 -16.06 14.08
CA GLN A 319 4.38 -15.57 12.82
C GLN A 319 5.92 -15.53 12.88
N LEU A 320 6.53 -15.42 14.06
CA LEU A 320 7.99 -15.41 14.21
C LEU A 320 8.64 -16.77 13.90
N LYS A 321 7.87 -17.87 13.85
CA LYS A 321 8.35 -19.23 13.53
C LYS A 321 8.56 -19.49 12.05
N GLU A 322 7.95 -18.70 11.18
CA GLU A 322 8.07 -18.90 9.73
C GLU A 322 9.47 -18.49 9.26
N GLU A 323 10.23 -19.45 8.70
CA GLU A 323 11.45 -19.13 7.94
C GLU A 323 11.09 -18.26 6.73
N VAL A 324 12.05 -17.47 6.25
CA VAL A 324 11.89 -16.63 5.06
C VAL A 324 11.42 -17.50 3.88
N LEU A 325 10.10 -17.55 3.65
CA LEU A 325 9.51 -18.07 2.44
C LEU A 325 9.96 -17.17 1.29
N THR A 326 11.06 -17.53 0.68
CA THR A 326 11.41 -17.01 -0.65
C THR A 326 10.29 -17.39 -1.61
N MET A 327 9.89 -16.47 -2.48
CA MET A 327 8.82 -16.65 -3.48
C MET A 327 9.14 -17.70 -4.57
N ALA A 328 10.04 -18.66 -4.31
CA ALA A 328 10.46 -19.70 -5.24
C ALA A 328 9.81 -21.08 -4.99
N GLY A 329 9.08 -21.26 -3.88
CA GLY A 329 8.59 -22.59 -3.43
C GLY A 329 7.21 -23.04 -3.92
N LYS A 330 6.56 -22.35 -4.87
CA LYS A 330 5.23 -22.74 -5.39
C LYS A 330 5.25 -23.14 -6.87
N SER A 331 6.22 -23.96 -7.27
CA SER A 331 6.24 -24.59 -8.59
C SER A 331 6.77 -26.01 -8.49
N GLU A 332 5.86 -27.01 -8.38
CA GLU A 332 5.87 -28.21 -9.23
C GLU A 332 4.74 -29.19 -8.85
N LEU A 333 3.75 -29.33 -9.74
CA LEU A 333 3.17 -30.59 -10.27
C LEU A 333 1.84 -30.26 -10.99
N ILE A 334 1.90 -29.95 -12.30
CA ILE A 334 0.70 -29.88 -13.16
C ILE A 334 0.96 -30.72 -14.42
N LYS A 335 0.15 -31.76 -14.63
CA LYS A 335 0.08 -32.49 -15.91
C LYS A 335 -0.44 -31.52 -16.98
N THR A 336 0.32 -31.31 -18.06
CA THR A 336 -0.06 -30.39 -19.14
C THR A 336 -1.15 -30.99 -20.05
N ALA A 337 -2.16 -30.19 -20.40
CA ALA A 337 -3.19 -30.58 -21.35
C ALA A 337 -2.60 -30.77 -22.77
N THR A 338 -3.09 -31.78 -23.48
CA THR A 338 -2.66 -32.16 -24.84
C THR A 338 -3.71 -31.84 -25.91
N TRP A 339 -4.99 -31.83 -25.56
CA TRP A 339 -6.09 -31.49 -26.47
C TRP A 339 -7.28 -30.88 -25.72
N LEU A 340 -8.17 -30.21 -26.46
CA LEU A 340 -9.36 -29.50 -25.96
C LEU A 340 -10.64 -30.05 -26.62
N GLU A 341 -11.74 -30.07 -25.87
CA GLU A 341 -13.06 -30.47 -26.36
C GLU A 341 -14.15 -29.50 -25.94
N LEU A 342 -14.97 -29.08 -26.90
CA LEU A 342 -16.13 -28.23 -26.66
C LEU A 342 -17.42 -29.05 -26.70
N PHE A 343 -18.19 -29.00 -25.62
CA PHE A 343 -19.53 -29.59 -25.53
C PHE A 343 -20.59 -28.50 -25.55
N ARG A 344 -21.73 -28.80 -26.18
CA ARG A 344 -22.90 -27.94 -26.15
C ARG A 344 -24.14 -28.76 -25.81
N VAL A 345 -24.76 -28.41 -24.70
CA VAL A 345 -26.06 -28.96 -24.28
C VAL A 345 -27.09 -27.84 -24.43
N GLU A 346 -28.21 -28.15 -25.07
CA GLU A 346 -29.24 -27.14 -25.34
C GLU A 346 -29.79 -26.56 -24.02
N GLY A 347 -29.84 -25.23 -23.94
CA GLY A 347 -30.27 -24.51 -22.73
C GLY A 347 -29.23 -24.41 -21.62
N GLN A 348 -28.00 -24.90 -21.81
CA GLN A 348 -26.87 -24.73 -20.90
C GLN A 348 -25.72 -23.97 -21.56
N ASP A 349 -24.84 -23.42 -20.73
CA ASP A 349 -23.62 -22.78 -21.23
C ASP A 349 -22.67 -23.83 -21.83
N PRO A 350 -21.95 -23.48 -22.92
CA PRO A 350 -21.03 -24.40 -23.55
C PRO A 350 -19.89 -24.74 -22.58
N ILE A 351 -19.46 -26.00 -22.61
CA ILE A 351 -18.41 -26.53 -21.74
C ILE A 351 -17.15 -26.73 -22.55
N LEU A 352 -16.05 -26.12 -22.13
CA LEU A 352 -14.73 -26.34 -22.72
C LEU A 352 -13.88 -27.15 -21.73
N ALA A 353 -13.41 -28.32 -22.15
CA ALA A 353 -12.61 -29.22 -21.33
C ALA A 353 -11.21 -29.41 -21.93
N ALA A 354 -10.20 -29.45 -21.06
CA ALA A 354 -8.80 -29.71 -21.38
C ALA A 354 -8.43 -31.12 -20.92
N TRP A 355 -7.82 -31.90 -21.82
CA TRP A 355 -7.58 -33.33 -21.64
C TRP A 355 -6.10 -33.67 -21.78
N SER A 356 -5.63 -34.69 -21.07
CA SER A 356 -4.25 -35.17 -21.15
C SER A 356 -4.22 -36.69 -21.28
N GLY A 357 -3.57 -37.19 -22.34
CA GLY A 357 -3.44 -38.63 -22.58
C GLY A 357 -4.79 -39.34 -22.80
N SER A 358 -4.88 -40.58 -22.34
CA SER A 358 -6.09 -41.44 -22.42
C SER A 358 -6.91 -41.43 -21.12
N ASP A 359 -6.74 -40.41 -20.28
CA ASP A 359 -7.42 -40.30 -18.98
C ASP A 359 -8.93 -40.02 -19.19
N PRO A 360 -9.84 -40.76 -18.55
CA PRO A 360 -11.28 -40.55 -18.71
C PRO A 360 -11.81 -39.26 -18.04
N HIS A 361 -10.96 -38.48 -17.36
CA HIS A 361 -11.32 -37.20 -16.75
C HIS A 361 -10.47 -36.03 -17.30
N PRO A 362 -11.08 -34.84 -17.48
CA PRO A 362 -10.34 -33.67 -17.96
C PRO A 362 -9.39 -33.16 -16.86
N VAL A 363 -8.21 -32.67 -17.28
CA VAL A 363 -7.26 -31.98 -16.38
C VAL A 363 -7.80 -30.62 -15.91
N ALA A 364 -8.69 -30.01 -16.69
CA ALA A 364 -9.47 -28.84 -16.31
C ALA A 364 -10.72 -28.71 -17.20
N ALA A 365 -11.80 -28.11 -16.71
CA ALA A 365 -12.98 -27.79 -17.52
C ALA A 365 -13.68 -26.53 -17.01
N ILE A 366 -14.29 -25.77 -17.92
CA ILE A 366 -15.11 -24.59 -17.62
C ILE A 366 -16.44 -24.67 -18.36
N ALA A 367 -17.52 -24.19 -17.72
CA ALA A 367 -18.83 -24.03 -18.34
C ALA A 367 -19.19 -22.54 -18.34
N THR A 368 -19.11 -21.89 -19.49
CA THR A 368 -19.30 -20.43 -19.61
C THR A 368 -19.57 -20.04 -21.06
N ASN A 369 -20.41 -19.03 -21.27
CA ASN A 369 -20.60 -18.38 -22.57
C ASN A 369 -19.83 -17.05 -22.69
N HIS A 370 -19.05 -16.67 -21.65
CA HIS A 370 -18.31 -15.42 -21.61
C HIS A 370 -16.97 -15.53 -22.34
N THR A 371 -16.80 -14.69 -23.35
CA THR A 371 -15.62 -14.67 -24.23
C THR A 371 -14.30 -14.51 -23.47
N THR A 372 -14.28 -13.75 -22.38
CA THR A 372 -13.06 -13.48 -21.60
C THR A 372 -12.55 -14.73 -20.88
N ASP A 373 -13.46 -15.50 -20.27
CA ASP A 373 -13.11 -16.74 -19.56
C ASP A 373 -12.64 -17.82 -20.54
N LEU A 374 -13.30 -17.90 -21.70
CA LEU A 374 -12.88 -18.78 -22.79
C LEU A 374 -11.46 -18.42 -23.28
N ILE A 375 -11.17 -17.13 -23.49
CA ILE A 375 -9.83 -16.67 -23.90
C ILE A 375 -8.79 -17.00 -22.84
N GLN A 376 -9.11 -16.81 -21.57
CA GLN A 376 -8.20 -17.08 -20.46
C GLN A 376 -7.90 -18.58 -20.34
N PHE A 377 -8.92 -19.42 -20.40
CA PHE A 377 -8.78 -20.88 -20.37
C PHE A 377 -7.96 -21.41 -21.54
N LEU A 378 -8.16 -20.86 -22.75
CA LEU A 378 -7.36 -21.19 -23.92
C LEU A 378 -5.90 -20.73 -23.80
N LYS A 379 -5.62 -19.64 -23.10
CA LYS A 379 -4.24 -19.19 -22.81
C LYS A 379 -3.54 -20.11 -21.82
N GLU A 380 -4.24 -20.48 -20.75
CA GLU A 380 -3.73 -21.37 -19.70
C GLU A 380 -3.45 -22.78 -20.21
N HIS A 381 -4.23 -23.24 -21.19
CA HIS A 381 -4.05 -24.53 -21.86
C HIS A 381 -3.56 -24.40 -23.31
N SER A 382 -2.85 -23.31 -23.63
CA SER A 382 -2.36 -23.02 -24.99
C SER A 382 -1.38 -24.05 -25.56
N GLY A 383 -0.85 -24.93 -24.72
CA GLY A 383 -0.05 -26.09 -25.13
C GLY A 383 -0.86 -27.25 -25.73
N ALA A 384 -2.19 -27.22 -25.67
CA ALA A 384 -3.06 -28.23 -26.25
C ALA A 384 -3.11 -28.08 -27.78
N GLY A 385 -2.56 -29.06 -28.51
CA GLY A 385 -2.35 -28.99 -29.96
C GLY A 385 -3.53 -29.43 -30.82
N THR A 386 -4.68 -29.75 -30.23
CA THR A 386 -5.85 -30.25 -30.95
C THR A 386 -7.12 -29.76 -30.27
N PHE A 387 -8.12 -29.38 -31.07
CA PHE A 387 -9.42 -28.88 -30.62
C PHE A 387 -10.54 -29.68 -31.29
N LEU A 388 -11.45 -30.22 -30.49
CA LEU A 388 -12.60 -31.00 -30.95
C LEU A 388 -13.92 -30.33 -30.52
N VAL A 389 -14.96 -30.52 -31.32
CA VAL A 389 -16.33 -30.13 -30.97
C VAL A 389 -17.15 -31.41 -30.89
N ALA A 390 -17.69 -31.69 -29.71
CA ALA A 390 -18.49 -32.87 -29.47
C ALA A 390 -19.85 -32.78 -30.22
N PRO A 391 -20.42 -33.92 -30.66
CA PRO A 391 -21.78 -33.95 -31.18
C PRO A 391 -22.79 -33.44 -30.14
N VAL A 392 -23.81 -32.75 -30.61
CA VAL A 392 -24.90 -32.23 -29.77
C VAL A 392 -25.55 -33.40 -29.01
N ASP A 393 -25.75 -33.23 -27.70
CA ASP A 393 -26.46 -34.15 -26.77
C ASP A 393 -25.72 -35.37 -26.18
N LYS A 394 -24.38 -35.41 -26.17
CA LYS A 394 -23.64 -36.43 -25.39
C LYS A 394 -22.38 -35.90 -24.68
N PRO A 395 -22.49 -35.27 -23.49
CA PRO A 395 -21.33 -35.11 -22.61
C PRO A 395 -20.91 -36.48 -22.04
N PRO A 396 -19.61 -36.73 -21.79
CA PRO A 396 -19.16 -38.00 -21.24
C PRO A 396 -19.74 -38.22 -19.83
N PRO A 397 -19.98 -39.49 -19.42
CA PRO A 397 -20.80 -39.82 -18.24
C PRO A 397 -20.34 -39.20 -16.93
N ASN A 398 -19.07 -38.81 -16.82
CA ASN A 398 -18.43 -38.38 -15.58
C ASN A 398 -18.19 -36.86 -15.47
N LEU A 399 -18.65 -36.04 -16.42
CA LEU A 399 -18.46 -34.58 -16.41
C LEU A 399 -19.66 -33.82 -15.80
N VAL A 400 -20.83 -34.45 -15.76
CA VAL A 400 -22.08 -33.84 -15.29
C VAL A 400 -22.26 -33.99 -13.77
N ASP A 401 -21.63 -35.01 -13.16
CA ASP A 401 -21.77 -35.31 -11.73
C ASP A 401 -20.81 -34.53 -10.81
N THR A 402 -19.80 -33.84 -11.35
CA THR A 402 -18.82 -33.06 -10.56
C THR A 402 -18.96 -31.55 -10.71
N LEU A 403 -19.88 -31.08 -11.54
CA LEU A 403 -20.17 -29.65 -11.68
C LEU A 403 -21.48 -29.35 -10.94
N PRO A 404 -21.51 -28.34 -10.03
CA PRO A 404 -22.70 -28.08 -9.24
C PRO A 404 -23.87 -27.71 -10.14
N VAL A 405 -24.96 -28.48 -10.05
CA VAL A 405 -26.24 -28.13 -10.66
C VAL A 405 -26.85 -26.94 -9.93
N ALA A 406 -27.21 -25.91 -10.67
CA ALA A 406 -27.77 -24.67 -10.16
C ALA A 406 -29.14 -24.86 -9.46
N PRO A 407 -29.44 -24.15 -8.36
CA PRO A 407 -30.81 -23.83 -7.99
C PRO A 407 -31.29 -22.58 -8.76
N ALA A 408 -32.57 -22.61 -9.13
CA ALA A 408 -33.20 -21.64 -10.02
C ALA A 408 -33.38 -20.22 -9.43
N LYS A 409 -33.19 -19.24 -10.33
CA LYS A 409 -33.66 -17.84 -10.38
C LYS A 409 -33.95 -17.10 -9.06
N SER A 410 -33.07 -16.17 -8.72
CA SER A 410 -33.47 -14.77 -8.49
C SER A 410 -32.34 -13.83 -8.93
N ASP A 411 -32.65 -12.91 -9.83
CA ASP A 411 -31.71 -11.93 -10.37
C ASP A 411 -31.16 -11.01 -9.28
N LYS A 412 -29.83 -10.99 -9.11
CA LYS A 412 -28.99 -9.78 -8.90
C LYS A 412 -27.50 -10.17 -8.75
N LEU A 413 -26.68 -9.54 -9.58
CA LEU A 413 -25.23 -9.74 -9.71
C LEU A 413 -24.45 -9.29 -8.44
N PRO A 414 -23.39 -10.01 -8.03
CA PRO A 414 -22.41 -9.54 -7.04
C PRO A 414 -21.31 -8.64 -7.66
N ALA A 415 -20.72 -7.75 -6.84
CA ALA A 415 -19.72 -6.74 -7.22
C ALA A 415 -18.29 -7.27 -7.53
N ASP A 416 -18.17 -8.41 -8.20
CA ASP A 416 -16.87 -8.93 -8.65
C ASP A 416 -16.43 -8.38 -10.02
N ASN A 417 -17.17 -7.43 -10.60
CA ASN A 417 -16.84 -6.76 -11.86
C ASN A 417 -16.47 -5.28 -11.72
N LEU A 418 -16.10 -4.80 -10.52
CA LEU A 418 -15.45 -3.49 -10.42
C LEU A 418 -13.99 -3.63 -10.86
N ASP A 419 -13.71 -3.33 -12.12
CA ASP A 419 -12.35 -3.08 -12.59
C ASP A 419 -11.82 -1.81 -11.90
N LEU A 420 -11.28 -2.01 -10.69
CA LEU A 420 -10.79 -0.93 -9.84
C LEU A 420 -9.67 -0.15 -10.55
N ALA A 421 -8.85 -0.82 -11.36
CA ALA A 421 -7.79 -0.21 -12.14
C ALA A 421 -8.36 0.76 -13.19
N LYS A 422 -9.46 0.40 -13.85
CA LYS A 422 -10.18 1.29 -14.76
C LYS A 422 -10.95 2.39 -14.01
N ALA A 423 -11.64 2.05 -12.93
CA ALA A 423 -12.45 3.00 -12.16
C ALA A 423 -11.59 4.11 -11.53
N LEU A 424 -10.40 3.76 -11.05
CA LEU A 424 -9.43 4.68 -10.42
C LEU A 424 -8.27 5.05 -11.33
N GLN A 425 -8.45 4.94 -12.66
CA GLN A 425 -7.46 5.40 -13.62
C GLN A 425 -7.09 6.88 -13.35
N GLY A 426 -5.79 7.14 -13.17
CA GLY A 426 -5.26 8.48 -12.86
C GLY A 426 -5.10 8.79 -11.37
N PHE A 427 -5.51 7.88 -10.48
CA PHE A 427 -5.19 7.95 -9.05
C PHE A 427 -3.84 7.26 -8.76
N SER A 428 -3.13 7.73 -7.73
CA SER A 428 -1.89 7.10 -7.29
C SER A 428 -2.16 5.75 -6.61
N GLU A 429 -1.19 4.83 -6.66
CA GLU A 429 -1.30 3.50 -6.03
C GLU A 429 -1.72 3.56 -4.55
N PRO A 430 -1.18 4.46 -3.68
CA PRO A 430 -1.62 4.56 -2.29
C PRO A 430 -3.13 4.86 -2.14
N ILE A 431 -3.70 5.64 -3.06
CA ILE A 431 -5.14 5.95 -3.07
C ILE A 431 -5.93 4.75 -3.57
N VAL A 432 -5.47 4.07 -4.62
CA VAL A 432 -6.09 2.82 -5.10
C VAL A 432 -6.14 1.78 -3.99
N GLU A 433 -5.04 1.60 -3.25
CA GLU A 433 -4.98 0.72 -2.09
C GLU A 433 -5.91 1.18 -0.95
N ALA A 434 -5.98 2.48 -0.67
CA ALA A 434 -6.89 3.02 0.35
C ALA A 434 -8.36 2.75 0.02
N VAL A 435 -8.74 2.88 -1.25
CA VAL A 435 -10.09 2.54 -1.73
C VAL A 435 -10.31 1.02 -1.70
N GLN A 436 -9.32 0.21 -2.11
CA GLN A 436 -9.38 -1.24 -1.98
C GLN A 436 -9.56 -1.69 -0.53
N ARG A 437 -8.97 -0.99 0.45
CA ARG A 437 -9.22 -1.24 1.87
C ARG A 437 -10.69 -0.99 2.26
N GLN A 438 -11.38 0.01 1.69
CA GLN A 438 -12.82 0.18 1.93
C GLN A 438 -13.64 -0.93 1.29
N ILE A 439 -13.27 -1.37 0.09
CA ILE A 439 -13.89 -2.52 -0.60
C ILE A 439 -13.75 -3.79 0.28
N ASN A 440 -12.56 -4.03 0.82
CA ASN A 440 -12.33 -5.18 1.71
C ASN A 440 -13.10 -5.04 3.03
N ARG A 441 -13.29 -3.82 3.55
CA ARG A 441 -14.11 -3.57 4.74
C ARG A 441 -15.59 -3.85 4.50
N ILE A 442 -16.16 -3.40 3.37
CA ILE A 442 -17.58 -3.67 3.09
C ILE A 442 -17.84 -5.16 2.84
N ARG A 443 -16.88 -5.86 2.23
CA ARG A 443 -16.92 -7.32 2.02
C ARG A 443 -17.12 -8.12 3.30
N LYS A 444 -16.65 -7.62 4.45
CA LYS A 444 -16.88 -8.25 5.77
C LYS A 444 -18.36 -8.33 6.17
N TYR A 445 -19.21 -7.47 5.61
CA TYR A 445 -20.63 -7.42 5.92
C TYR A 445 -21.49 -8.18 4.88
N SER A 446 -20.98 -8.36 3.66
CA SER A 446 -21.58 -9.17 2.62
C SER A 446 -20.55 -9.43 1.53
N GLU A 447 -20.34 -10.68 1.13
CA GLU A 447 -19.45 -11.01 -0.01
C GLU A 447 -20.04 -10.53 -1.35
N ASN A 448 -21.37 -10.49 -1.44
CA ASN A 448 -22.13 -10.09 -2.63
C ASN A 448 -22.63 -8.64 -2.53
N PHE A 449 -21.84 -7.73 -1.95
CA PHE A 449 -22.24 -6.33 -1.86
C PHE A 449 -22.35 -5.69 -3.26
N ASP A 450 -23.12 -4.60 -3.40
CA ASP A 450 -23.29 -3.84 -4.66
C ASP A 450 -23.06 -2.34 -4.42
N LEU A 451 -21.95 -1.81 -4.96
CA LEU A 451 -21.61 -0.39 -4.86
C LEU A 451 -22.44 0.49 -5.81
N ASN A 452 -23.14 -0.08 -6.79
CA ASN A 452 -23.97 0.68 -7.74
C ASN A 452 -25.35 1.03 -7.17
N VAL A 453 -25.67 0.55 -5.97
CA VAL A 453 -26.88 0.90 -5.25
C VAL A 453 -26.95 2.42 -5.08
N LYS A 454 -27.98 3.05 -5.65
CA LYS A 454 -28.18 4.50 -5.51
C LYS A 454 -28.39 4.88 -4.05
N THR A 455 -27.68 5.90 -3.58
CA THR A 455 -27.91 6.50 -2.26
C THR A 455 -29.27 7.19 -2.24
N ARG A 456 -30.14 6.81 -1.30
CA ARG A 456 -31.43 7.49 -1.12
C ARG A 456 -31.24 8.82 -0.41
N TYR A 457 -32.10 9.77 -0.74
CA TYR A 457 -32.16 11.08 -0.11
C TYR A 457 -33.12 11.04 1.08
N PHE A 458 -32.69 11.60 2.21
CA PHE A 458 -33.56 11.89 3.36
C PHE A 458 -33.41 13.37 3.72
N SER A 459 -34.53 14.07 3.87
CA SER A 459 -34.54 15.49 4.18
C SER A 459 -34.53 15.69 5.68
N GLN A 460 -33.66 16.54 6.21
CA GLN A 460 -33.71 16.82 7.64
C GLN A 460 -34.97 17.59 8.06
N ARG A 461 -35.67 18.21 7.10
CA ARG A 461 -36.81 19.10 7.32
C ARG A 461 -38.10 18.35 7.65
N ASP A 462 -38.18 17.07 7.31
CA ASP A 462 -39.31 16.19 7.65
C ASP A 462 -39.04 15.34 8.92
N ASN A 463 -37.92 15.61 9.60
CA ASN A 463 -37.62 14.97 10.86
C ASN A 463 -38.67 15.30 11.92
N TYR A 464 -39.06 14.30 12.71
CA TYR A 464 -40.09 14.42 13.74
C TYR A 464 -39.73 15.39 14.88
N THR A 465 -38.44 15.77 15.01
CA THR A 465 -37.96 16.75 15.98
C THR A 465 -36.67 17.43 15.53
N MET A 466 -36.44 18.64 16.03
CA MET A 466 -35.22 19.44 15.84
C MET A 466 -34.70 19.55 14.38
N PRO A 467 -35.56 19.81 13.37
CA PRO A 467 -35.17 19.80 11.96
C PRO A 467 -34.04 20.79 11.60
N HIS A 468 -33.76 21.79 12.44
CA HIS A 468 -32.66 22.74 12.24
C HIS A 468 -31.30 22.24 12.75
N ARG A 469 -31.21 21.08 13.40
CA ARG A 469 -29.94 20.53 13.95
C ARG A 469 -29.62 19.11 13.50
N THR A 470 -30.48 18.50 12.68
CA THR A 470 -30.42 17.08 12.35
C THR A 470 -29.69 16.78 11.04
N CYS A 471 -29.02 17.76 10.41
CA CYS A 471 -28.24 17.56 9.19
C CYS A 471 -27.27 16.38 9.30
N ASN A 472 -26.55 16.26 10.42
CA ASN A 472 -25.64 15.17 10.69
C ASN A 472 -26.38 13.83 10.72
N SER A 473 -27.52 13.76 11.41
CA SER A 473 -28.32 12.54 11.49
C SER A 473 -28.89 12.12 10.13
N SER A 474 -29.48 13.05 9.37
CA SER A 474 -30.06 12.73 8.05
C SER A 474 -28.98 12.35 7.03
N ALA A 475 -27.82 13.01 7.02
CA ALA A 475 -26.70 12.61 6.17
C ALA A 475 -26.18 11.20 6.52
N ASN A 476 -26.04 10.89 7.81
CA ASN A 476 -25.66 9.53 8.23
C ASN A 476 -26.75 8.49 7.98
N ALA A 477 -28.04 8.87 8.00
CA ALA A 477 -29.13 7.99 7.60
C ALA A 477 -29.04 7.64 6.11
N CYS A 478 -28.71 8.60 5.23
CA CYS A 478 -28.47 8.33 3.80
C CYS A 478 -27.33 7.30 3.62
N TYR A 479 -26.23 7.47 4.35
CA TYR A 479 -25.08 6.57 4.31
C TYR A 479 -25.38 5.17 4.88
N LEU A 480 -26.05 5.09 6.04
CA LEU A 480 -26.45 3.81 6.65
C LEU A 480 -27.45 3.07 5.77
N ASP A 481 -28.43 3.78 5.21
CA ASP A 481 -29.39 3.19 4.30
C ASP A 481 -28.72 2.60 3.06
N TRP A 482 -27.74 3.32 2.51
CA TRP A 482 -26.92 2.78 1.42
C TRP A 482 -26.15 1.55 1.88
N LEU A 483 -25.45 1.57 3.03
CA LEU A 483 -24.71 0.40 3.53
C LEU A 483 -25.60 -0.84 3.67
N LYS A 484 -26.80 -0.67 4.24
CA LYS A 484 -27.77 -1.76 4.37
C LYS A 484 -28.13 -2.34 3.00
N ARG A 485 -28.55 -1.51 2.06
CA ARG A 485 -28.98 -1.97 0.72
C ARG A 485 -27.82 -2.50 -0.12
N ALA A 486 -26.66 -1.87 -0.05
CA ALA A 486 -25.43 -2.30 -0.70
C ALA A 486 -24.98 -3.67 -0.19
N THR A 487 -25.27 -4.03 1.06
CA THR A 487 -24.94 -5.35 1.63
C THR A 487 -26.12 -6.33 1.58
N GLY A 488 -27.16 -6.05 0.80
CA GLY A 488 -28.31 -6.94 0.61
C GLY A 488 -29.37 -6.90 1.73
N GLN A 489 -29.21 -6.03 2.73
CA GLN A 489 -30.20 -5.83 3.78
C GLN A 489 -31.30 -4.86 3.34
N SER A 490 -32.49 -4.98 3.93
CA SER A 490 -33.56 -3.98 3.79
C SER A 490 -33.09 -2.61 4.26
N GLY A 491 -33.28 -1.58 3.43
CA GLY A 491 -32.94 -0.20 3.78
C GLY A 491 -33.80 0.35 4.92
N LEU A 492 -33.44 1.54 5.40
CA LEU A 492 -34.22 2.27 6.41
C LEU A 492 -35.62 2.62 5.88
N LYS A 493 -36.61 2.66 6.77
CA LYS A 493 -37.95 3.17 6.40
C LYS A 493 -37.93 4.70 6.18
N GLY A 494 -37.03 5.38 6.87
CA GLY A 494 -36.76 6.82 6.78
C GLY A 494 -35.67 7.21 7.80
N ASP A 495 -35.16 8.43 7.71
CA ASP A 495 -34.15 8.95 8.64
C ASP A 495 -34.70 9.17 10.07
N ASN A 496 -36.00 9.37 10.23
CA ASN A 496 -36.68 9.41 11.54
C ASN A 496 -36.42 8.17 12.41
N GLU A 497 -36.28 6.98 11.80
CA GLU A 497 -35.93 5.75 12.51
C GLU A 497 -34.51 5.83 13.09
N TYR A 498 -33.57 6.29 12.27
CA TYR A 498 -32.18 6.47 12.65
C TYR A 498 -32.01 7.60 13.69
N LEU A 499 -32.74 8.70 13.53
CA LEU A 499 -32.72 9.84 14.45
C LEU A 499 -33.10 9.44 15.88
N LYS A 500 -34.11 8.57 16.05
CA LYS A 500 -34.48 8.04 17.37
C LYS A 500 -33.33 7.29 18.04
N VAL A 501 -32.58 6.52 17.26
CA VAL A 501 -31.39 5.79 17.76
C VAL A 501 -30.29 6.77 18.16
N VAL A 502 -29.99 7.77 17.35
CA VAL A 502 -28.98 8.79 17.67
C VAL A 502 -29.33 9.52 18.97
N LEU A 503 -30.58 9.99 19.11
CA LEU A 503 -31.05 10.72 20.29
C LEU A 503 -31.03 9.87 21.57
N SER A 504 -31.07 8.54 21.46
CA SER A 504 -30.85 7.64 22.61
C SER A 504 -29.41 7.66 23.12
N TYR A 505 -28.44 8.11 22.31
CA TYR A 505 -27.04 8.25 22.71
C TYR A 505 -26.65 9.70 23.06
N GLY A 506 -27.37 10.71 22.55
CA GLY A 506 -27.16 12.11 22.90
C GLY A 506 -27.43 13.07 21.74
N ASP A 507 -26.89 14.29 21.82
CA ASP A 507 -27.13 15.32 20.79
C ASP A 507 -26.60 14.89 19.41
N THR A 508 -27.40 15.17 18.39
CA THR A 508 -27.19 14.85 16.98
C THR A 508 -25.95 15.49 16.35
N ILE A 509 -25.43 16.59 16.92
CA ILE A 509 -24.25 17.27 16.37
C ILE A 509 -22.96 16.46 16.54
N TYR A 510 -22.92 15.51 17.49
CA TYR A 510 -21.70 14.76 17.79
C TYR A 510 -21.56 13.50 16.91
N HIS A 511 -20.48 13.45 16.10
CA HIS A 511 -20.21 12.30 15.23
C HIS A 511 -20.01 10.98 15.97
N GLN A 512 -19.59 11.00 17.24
CA GLN A 512 -19.47 9.80 18.08
C GLN A 512 -20.83 9.14 18.37
N HIS A 513 -21.91 9.93 18.50
CA HIS A 513 -23.26 9.37 18.67
C HIS A 513 -23.76 8.74 17.37
N GLN A 514 -23.41 9.32 16.23
CA GLN A 514 -23.66 8.73 14.91
C GLN A 514 -22.92 7.40 14.74
N THR A 515 -21.64 7.33 15.14
CA THR A 515 -20.87 6.07 15.14
C THR A 515 -21.53 4.98 15.99
N LYS A 516 -21.95 5.32 17.22
CA LYS A 516 -22.69 4.38 18.10
C LYS A 516 -24.02 3.93 17.48
N ALA A 517 -24.75 4.86 16.85
CA ALA A 517 -26.01 4.55 16.18
C ALA A 517 -25.81 3.60 15.01
N ILE A 518 -24.84 3.85 14.11
CA ILE A 518 -24.51 2.97 12.98
C ILE A 518 -24.09 1.57 13.45
N ARG A 519 -23.29 1.48 14.53
CA ARG A 519 -22.90 0.21 15.15
C ARG A 519 -24.09 -0.62 15.62
N LYS A 520 -25.15 0.02 16.14
CA LYS A 520 -26.38 -0.69 16.52
C LYS A 520 -27.05 -1.41 15.35
N TYR A 521 -26.81 -0.95 14.12
CA TYR A 521 -27.28 -1.59 12.88
C TYR A 521 -26.29 -2.59 12.28
N GLY A 522 -25.20 -2.91 12.99
CA GLY A 522 -24.23 -3.95 12.61
C GLY A 522 -23.05 -3.50 11.76
N PHE A 523 -22.82 -2.19 11.61
CA PHE A 523 -21.71 -1.65 10.81
C PHE A 523 -20.72 -0.86 11.66
N GLU A 524 -19.42 -1.05 11.41
CA GLU A 524 -18.37 -0.29 12.04
C GLU A 524 -17.93 0.85 11.13
N THR A 525 -17.96 2.07 11.67
CA THR A 525 -17.57 3.28 10.94
C THR A 525 -16.75 4.19 11.83
N LYS A 526 -15.99 5.08 11.20
CA LYS A 526 -15.22 6.12 11.89
C LYS A 526 -15.39 7.47 11.21
N TRP A 527 -15.35 8.51 12.03
CA TRP A 527 -15.24 9.90 11.57
C TRP A 527 -13.76 10.26 11.51
N MET A 528 -13.31 10.67 10.32
CA MET A 528 -11.94 11.06 9.99
C MET A 528 -11.84 12.58 9.94
N THR A 529 -10.64 13.12 10.19
CA THR A 529 -10.35 14.57 10.16
C THR A 529 -8.98 14.90 9.54
N ASP A 530 -8.35 13.93 8.88
CA ASP A 530 -7.05 13.99 8.20
C ASP A 530 -7.09 14.76 6.86
N ARG A 531 -8.28 15.18 6.42
CA ARG A 531 -8.48 16.05 5.24
C ARG A 531 -8.03 15.44 3.90
N ASP A 532 -8.09 14.11 3.77
CA ASP A 532 -7.70 13.43 2.53
C ASP A 532 -8.78 13.53 1.44
N TYR A 533 -8.76 14.65 0.70
CA TYR A 533 -9.70 14.89 -0.39
C TYR A 533 -9.55 13.91 -1.56
N VAL A 534 -8.32 13.51 -1.88
CA VAL A 534 -8.05 12.62 -3.03
C VAL A 534 -8.61 11.23 -2.76
N PHE A 535 -8.52 10.76 -1.52
CA PHE A 535 -9.17 9.52 -1.10
C PHE A 535 -10.70 9.60 -1.19
N ILE A 536 -11.31 10.72 -0.76
CA ILE A 536 -12.77 10.92 -0.90
C ILE A 536 -13.18 10.87 -2.38
N GLN A 537 -12.41 11.50 -3.28
CA GLN A 537 -12.65 11.42 -4.72
C GLN A 537 -12.59 9.97 -5.23
N GLY A 538 -11.62 9.19 -4.76
CA GLY A 538 -11.53 7.76 -5.08
C GLY A 538 -12.77 6.97 -4.63
N LEU A 539 -13.25 7.21 -3.41
CA LEU A 539 -14.43 6.54 -2.84
C LEU A 539 -15.70 6.82 -3.64
N ILE A 540 -16.01 8.08 -3.91
CA ILE A 540 -17.22 8.45 -4.65
C ILE A 540 -17.17 7.98 -6.11
N ARG A 541 -15.96 7.82 -6.68
CA ARG A 541 -15.78 7.35 -8.06
C ARG A 541 -16.05 5.86 -8.22
N VAL A 542 -15.82 5.07 -7.17
CA VAL A 542 -16.17 3.62 -7.15
C VAL A 542 -17.56 3.33 -6.57
N GLY A 543 -18.29 4.37 -6.15
CA GLY A 543 -19.69 4.25 -5.71
C GLY A 543 -19.93 4.31 -4.20
N PHE A 544 -18.91 4.54 -3.36
CA PHE A 544 -19.14 4.79 -1.93
C PHE A 544 -19.71 6.20 -1.72
N PRO A 545 -20.88 6.37 -1.09
CA PRO A 545 -21.26 7.66 -0.56
C PRO A 545 -20.37 8.04 0.63
N VAL A 546 -20.07 9.33 0.78
CA VAL A 546 -19.20 9.84 1.84
C VAL A 546 -19.89 10.98 2.57
N VAL A 547 -20.16 10.81 3.87
CA VAL A 547 -20.66 11.88 4.72
C VAL A 547 -19.52 12.84 5.03
N VAL A 548 -19.72 14.14 4.84
CA VAL A 548 -18.70 15.20 5.00
C VAL A 548 -19.27 16.43 5.69
N ASN A 549 -18.43 17.24 6.35
CA ASN A 549 -18.85 18.50 6.96
C ASN A 549 -18.36 19.75 6.20
N ILE A 550 -19.25 20.73 6.03
CA ILE A 550 -18.99 21.95 5.25
C ILE A 550 -19.44 23.23 5.98
N LEU A 551 -18.85 24.35 5.58
CA LEU A 551 -19.28 25.71 5.90
C LEU A 551 -20.39 26.15 4.93
N HIS A 552 -21.64 26.14 5.37
CA HIS A 552 -22.80 26.31 4.47
C HIS A 552 -23.21 27.77 4.22
N SER A 553 -22.65 28.74 4.96
CA SER A 553 -23.02 30.15 4.88
C SER A 553 -21.83 31.03 4.49
N GLY A 554 -22.09 32.29 4.14
CA GLY A 554 -21.05 33.27 3.77
C GLY A 554 -20.49 33.10 2.35
N SER A 555 -19.70 34.08 1.91
CA SER A 555 -19.00 34.03 0.62
C SER A 555 -17.86 33.00 0.63
N THR A 556 -17.37 32.62 -0.55
CA THR A 556 -16.16 31.79 -0.69
C THR A 556 -14.90 32.41 -0.09
N SER A 557 -14.84 33.73 0.02
CA SER A 557 -13.75 34.45 0.67
C SER A 557 -13.86 34.48 2.20
N ALA A 558 -15.05 34.22 2.76
CA ALA A 558 -15.32 34.24 4.19
C ALA A 558 -16.42 33.23 4.58
N PRO A 559 -16.22 31.91 4.32
CA PRO A 559 -17.22 30.90 4.59
C PRO A 559 -17.40 30.70 6.11
N ARG A 560 -18.62 30.43 6.55
CA ARG A 560 -18.99 30.28 7.97
C ARG A 560 -20.09 29.24 8.18
N GLY A 561 -20.36 28.94 9.45
CA GLY A 561 -21.40 28.00 9.87
C GLY A 561 -20.87 26.56 10.00
N GLY A 562 -21.78 25.60 10.12
CA GLY A 562 -21.46 24.18 10.10
C GLY A 562 -22.65 23.41 9.55
N HIS A 563 -22.39 22.43 8.71
CA HIS A 563 -23.41 21.60 8.07
C HIS A 563 -22.81 20.27 7.66
N VAL A 564 -23.65 19.26 7.50
CA VAL A 564 -23.22 17.90 7.13
C VAL A 564 -24.05 17.43 5.95
N ILE A 565 -23.36 16.97 4.91
CA ILE A 565 -23.96 16.49 3.65
C ILE A 565 -23.41 15.11 3.31
N THR A 566 -23.99 14.45 2.32
CA THR A 566 -23.49 13.16 1.79
C THR A 566 -23.07 13.34 0.34
N LEU A 567 -21.77 13.21 0.02
CA LEU A 567 -21.31 13.10 -1.36
C LEU A 567 -21.70 11.72 -1.89
N ILE A 568 -22.20 11.65 -3.12
CA ILE A 568 -22.73 10.42 -3.73
C ILE A 568 -22.17 10.14 -5.13
N GLY A 569 -21.30 11.01 -5.63
CA GLY A 569 -20.67 10.84 -6.94
C GLY A 569 -20.02 12.11 -7.45
N GLN A 570 -19.58 12.07 -8.70
CA GLN A 570 -18.95 13.19 -9.40
C GLN A 570 -19.36 13.17 -10.88
N LYS A 571 -19.53 14.34 -11.49
CA LYS A 571 -19.75 14.52 -12.93
C LYS A 571 -18.83 15.63 -13.44
N GLY A 572 -17.77 15.26 -14.14
CA GLY A 572 -16.73 16.23 -14.52
C GLY A 572 -16.06 16.81 -13.27
N ALA A 573 -16.00 18.13 -13.16
CA ALA A 573 -15.46 18.81 -11.98
C ALA A 573 -16.49 19.01 -10.85
N ASP A 574 -17.77 18.68 -11.08
CA ASP A 574 -18.83 18.88 -10.09
C ASP A 574 -18.99 17.63 -9.23
N LEU A 575 -19.05 17.81 -7.92
CA LEU A 575 -19.44 16.78 -6.98
C LEU A 575 -20.98 16.73 -6.92
N ILE A 576 -21.51 15.52 -6.84
CA ILE A 576 -22.93 15.27 -6.66
C ILE A 576 -23.16 14.88 -5.20
N CYS A 577 -24.11 15.53 -4.54
CA CYS A 577 -24.40 15.29 -3.14
C CYS A 577 -25.90 15.24 -2.83
N HIS A 578 -26.21 14.63 -1.69
CA HIS A 578 -27.45 14.82 -0.97
C HIS A 578 -27.19 15.82 0.16
N ASP A 579 -27.79 17.00 0.06
CA ASP A 579 -27.81 17.99 1.13
C ASP A 579 -29.16 17.90 1.89
N PRO A 580 -29.17 17.43 3.15
CA PRO A 580 -30.42 17.22 3.87
C PRO A 580 -31.26 18.47 4.11
N TYR A 581 -30.67 19.68 4.07
CA TYR A 581 -31.37 20.93 4.37
C TYR A 581 -31.91 21.65 3.12
N GLY A 582 -31.23 21.52 1.98
CA GLY A 582 -31.52 22.25 0.74
C GLY A 582 -30.24 22.47 -0.05
N THR A 583 -30.26 23.20 -1.17
CA THR A 583 -29.04 23.27 -2.01
C THR A 583 -28.14 24.43 -1.58
N LEU A 584 -26.83 24.16 -1.41
CA LEU A 584 -25.84 25.21 -1.14
C LEU A 584 -25.80 26.26 -2.26
N GLU A 585 -25.90 25.84 -3.52
CA GLU A 585 -25.86 26.73 -4.69
C GLU A 585 -27.01 27.74 -4.70
N SER A 586 -28.19 27.35 -4.19
CA SER A 586 -29.34 28.26 -4.04
C SER A 586 -29.26 29.16 -2.80
N GLY A 587 -28.21 29.03 -1.99
CA GLY A 587 -28.15 29.64 -0.65
C GLY A 587 -29.28 29.13 0.25
N TYR A 588 -29.71 27.87 0.07
CA TYR A 588 -30.82 27.23 0.78
C TYR A 588 -32.19 27.88 0.57
N SER A 589 -32.37 28.58 -0.55
CA SER A 589 -33.71 29.02 -0.99
C SER A 589 -34.51 27.88 -1.62
N ASP A 590 -33.83 26.90 -2.23
CA ASP A 590 -34.40 25.61 -2.60
C ASP A 590 -34.20 24.60 -1.46
N THR A 591 -35.25 23.83 -1.20
CA THR A 591 -35.31 22.87 -0.11
C THR A 591 -35.19 21.42 -0.56
N ASN A 592 -35.05 21.19 -1.87
CA ASN A 592 -34.74 19.89 -2.44
C ASN A 592 -33.22 19.74 -2.66
N GLY A 593 -32.53 19.19 -1.66
CA GLY A 593 -31.09 18.93 -1.75
C GLY A 593 -30.69 17.60 -2.39
N SER A 594 -31.62 16.90 -3.06
CA SER A 594 -31.36 15.59 -3.67
C SER A 594 -30.55 15.72 -4.96
N TYR A 595 -29.43 15.00 -5.08
CA TYR A 595 -28.51 15.06 -6.23
C TYR A 595 -28.06 16.50 -6.56
N SER A 596 -27.94 17.36 -5.54
CA SER A 596 -27.41 18.70 -5.69
C SER A 596 -25.98 18.68 -6.19
N LYS A 597 -25.62 19.74 -6.94
CA LYS A 597 -24.27 19.94 -7.42
C LYS A 597 -23.53 20.86 -6.47
N ILE A 598 -22.24 20.61 -6.33
CA ILE A 598 -21.29 21.54 -5.75
C ILE A 598 -20.00 21.45 -6.56
N SER A 599 -19.53 22.57 -7.09
CA SER A 599 -18.25 22.56 -7.80
C SER A 599 -17.12 22.12 -6.88
N GLU A 600 -16.13 21.39 -7.40
CA GLU A 600 -14.96 20.97 -6.62
C GLU A 600 -14.26 22.15 -5.92
N ARG A 601 -14.20 23.31 -6.60
CA ARG A 601 -13.64 24.55 -6.03
C ARG A 601 -14.43 25.01 -4.81
N GLU A 602 -15.77 25.10 -4.93
CA GLU A 602 -16.64 25.53 -3.84
C GLU A 602 -16.53 24.56 -2.64
N PHE A 603 -16.53 23.26 -2.94
CA PHE A 603 -16.37 22.23 -1.91
C PHE A 603 -15.04 22.37 -1.17
N LYS A 604 -13.91 22.46 -1.87
CA LYS A 604 -12.58 22.58 -1.24
C LYS A 604 -12.47 23.81 -0.32
N ILE A 605 -13.12 24.92 -0.69
CA ILE A 605 -13.14 26.15 0.12
C ILE A 605 -13.97 25.97 1.39
N ARG A 606 -15.09 25.26 1.31
CA ARG A 606 -16.04 25.12 2.43
C ARG A 606 -15.84 23.87 3.27
N TRP A 607 -15.13 22.87 2.77
CA TRP A 607 -14.95 21.61 3.45
C TRP A 607 -14.10 21.80 4.70
N GLN A 608 -14.63 21.36 5.84
CA GLN A 608 -13.96 21.50 7.13
C GLN A 608 -12.97 20.36 7.41
N GLY A 609 -12.83 19.42 6.47
CA GLY A 609 -11.83 18.35 6.52
C GLY A 609 -12.30 17.04 7.16
N GLY A 610 -13.56 16.98 7.61
CA GLY A 610 -14.15 15.80 8.24
C GLY A 610 -14.95 14.93 7.26
N TYR A 611 -14.86 13.62 7.42
CA TYR A 611 -15.61 12.65 6.62
C TYR A 611 -15.81 11.29 7.30
N ARG A 612 -16.78 10.49 6.84
CA ARG A 612 -17.06 9.14 7.38
C ARG A 612 -16.57 8.02 6.46
N THR A 613 -16.01 6.96 7.05
CA THR A 613 -15.60 5.73 6.37
C THR A 613 -15.98 4.49 7.16
N LEU A 614 -15.95 3.31 6.52
CA LEU A 614 -15.97 2.03 7.25
C LEU A 614 -14.68 1.90 8.08
N ALA A 615 -14.77 1.28 9.25
CA ALA A 615 -13.64 1.09 10.17
C ALA A 615 -12.98 -0.28 10.01
#